data_AF-A0A950S759-F1
#
_entry.id   AF-A0A950S759-F1
#
_cell.length_a   1.000
_cell.length_b   1.000
_cell.length_c   1.000
_cell.angle_alpha   90.00
_cell.angle_beta   90.00
_cell.angle_gamma   90.00
#
_symmetry.space_group_name_H-M   'P 1'
#
loop_
_entity.id
_entity.type
_entity.pdbx_description
1 polymer ?
#
loop_
_entity_poly.entity_id
_entity_poly.type
_entity_poly.pdbx_seq_one_letter_code
_entity_poly.pdbx_strand_id
1 'polypeptide(L)'
;MTLRQTFSLLCLAAIVVLGVASRLLELPFIDRAQSVRAMARYPDRAWPDFPLFLQGVREHTKPGDTIAVIVPAMNWDGGYSYAYYRASYFLTGREVLPLVTADNARVQKNFLAAKYIAVFGVGLRVPADIVWREGRGALLRLRQR
;
A
#
# COMPACT_ATOMS: atom_id res chain seq x y z
N MET A 1 -30.46 50.37 2.18
CA MET A 1 -30.51 48.96 1.71
C MET A 1 -31.96 48.54 1.63
N THR A 2 -32.38 47.91 0.53
CA THR A 2 -33.76 47.44 0.36
C THR A 2 -33.94 46.05 0.95
N LEU A 3 -35.16 45.70 1.39
CA LEU A 3 -35.47 44.40 2.02
C LEU A 3 -35.01 43.20 1.16
N ARG A 4 -35.06 43.35 -0.16
CA ARG A 4 -34.59 42.36 -1.13
C ARG A 4 -33.07 42.14 -1.06
N GLN A 5 -32.30 43.22 -0.90
CA GLN A 5 -30.84 43.15 -0.80
C GLN A 5 -30.39 42.47 0.50
N THR A 6 -31.06 42.75 1.62
CA THR A 6 -30.78 42.07 2.90
C THR A 6 -31.11 40.59 2.82
N PHE A 7 -32.21 40.20 2.18
CA PHE A 7 -32.58 38.79 2.02
C PHE A 7 -31.58 38.04 1.13
N SER A 8 -31.16 38.63 0.01
CA SER A 8 -30.15 38.03 -0.88
C SER A 8 -28.80 37.86 -0.18
N LEU A 9 -28.37 38.83 0.64
CA LEU A 9 -27.14 38.74 1.42
C LEU A 9 -27.21 37.64 2.49
N LEU A 10 -28.35 37.51 3.17
CA LEU A 10 -28.56 36.44 4.16
C LEU A 10 -28.56 35.05 3.51
N CYS A 11 -29.22 34.88 2.36
CA CYS A 11 -29.18 33.62 1.63
C CYS A 11 -27.76 33.27 1.15
N LEU A 12 -27.02 34.25 0.63
CA LEU A 12 -25.63 34.05 0.21
C LEU A 12 -24.75 33.66 1.41
N ALA A 13 -24.88 34.35 2.53
CA ALA A 13 -24.15 34.04 3.77
C ALA A 13 -24.50 32.63 4.28
N ALA A 14 -25.77 32.24 4.26
CA ALA A 14 -26.21 30.90 4.64
C ALA A 14 -25.63 29.81 3.72
N ILE A 15 -25.61 30.04 2.40
CA ILE A 15 -25.01 29.11 1.43
C ILE A 15 -23.50 28.99 1.64
N VAL A 16 -22.81 30.09 1.92
CA VAL A 16 -21.37 30.06 2.21
C VAL A 16 -21.09 29.31 3.51
N VAL A 17 -21.84 29.59 4.58
CA VAL A 17 -21.65 28.91 5.89
C VAL A 17 -22.00 27.43 5.83
N LEU A 18 -23.04 27.04 5.07
CA LEU A 18 -23.45 25.64 4.92
C LEU A 18 -22.63 24.88 3.86
N GLY A 19 -22.16 25.57 2.83
CA GLY A 19 -21.42 24.99 1.70
C GLY A 19 -19.92 24.93 1.91
N VAL A 20 -19.34 25.84 2.70
CA VAL A 20 -17.98 25.70 3.20
C VAL A 20 -18.03 24.60 4.25
N ALA A 21 -17.54 23.41 3.89
CA ALA A 21 -17.35 22.33 4.84
C ALA A 21 -16.61 22.92 6.05
N SER A 22 -17.26 22.98 7.21
CA SER A 22 -16.75 23.61 8.43
C SER A 22 -15.32 23.15 8.78
N ARG A 23 -14.97 21.93 8.37
CA ARG A 23 -13.61 21.35 8.42
C ARG A 23 -12.52 22.15 7.70
N LEU A 24 -12.86 23.00 6.73
CA LEU A 24 -11.89 23.88 6.05
C LEU A 24 -11.41 25.00 6.97
N LEU A 25 -12.24 25.45 7.91
CA LEU A 25 -11.85 26.43 8.93
C LEU A 25 -10.91 25.82 9.98
N GLU A 26 -10.88 24.49 10.11
CA GLU A 26 -9.95 23.77 11.00
C GLU A 26 -8.54 23.62 10.39
N LEU A 27 -8.39 23.71 9.06
CA LEU A 27 -7.10 23.56 8.35
C LEU A 27 -5.91 24.36 8.91
N PRO A 28 -6.05 25.65 9.28
CA PRO A 28 -4.94 26.40 9.88
C PRO A 28 -4.60 25.95 11.30
N PHE A 29 -5.50 25.23 11.99
CA PHE A 29 -5.31 24.74 13.35
C PHE A 29 -4.90 23.26 13.41
N ILE A 30 -4.81 22.58 12.27
CA ILE A 30 -4.37 21.19 12.18
C ILE A 30 -2.83 21.12 12.27
N ASP A 31 -2.32 20.26 13.17
CA ASP A 31 -0.91 19.83 13.15
C ASP A 31 -0.66 19.03 11.86
N ARG A 32 -0.14 19.74 10.85
CA ARG A 32 0.19 19.14 9.55
C ARG A 32 1.14 17.96 9.69
N ALA A 33 2.10 17.99 10.61
CA ALA A 33 3.06 16.91 10.76
C ALA A 33 2.37 15.65 11.32
N GLN A 34 1.49 15.80 12.29
CA GLN A 34 0.66 14.69 12.79
C GLN A 34 -0.28 14.15 11.72
N SER A 35 -0.96 15.03 10.97
CA SER A 35 -1.86 14.62 9.90
C SER A 35 -1.13 13.93 8.76
N VAL A 36 0.06 14.39 8.36
CA VAL A 36 0.90 13.73 7.35
C VAL A 36 1.31 12.34 7.82
N ARG A 37 1.73 12.18 9.08
CA ARG A 37 2.05 10.85 9.64
C ARG A 37 0.83 9.91 9.66
N ALA A 38 -0.34 10.42 10.03
CA ALA A 38 -1.58 9.66 10.05
C ALA A 38 -2.02 9.27 8.62
N MET A 39 -1.88 10.18 7.66
CA MET A 39 -2.20 9.97 6.26
C MET A 39 -1.23 8.98 5.60
N ALA A 40 0.06 9.04 5.95
CA ALA A 40 1.08 8.13 5.41
C ALA A 40 0.84 6.66 5.81
N ARG A 41 0.22 6.42 6.97
CA ARG A 41 -0.17 5.08 7.45
C ARG A 41 -1.55 4.64 6.95
N TYR A 42 -2.34 5.56 6.41
CA TYR A 42 -3.70 5.28 5.92
C TYR A 42 -3.74 4.15 4.88
N PRO A 43 -2.85 4.12 3.87
CA PRO A 43 -2.85 3.07 2.85
C PRO A 43 -2.59 1.68 3.45
N ASP A 44 -1.79 1.61 4.51
CA ASP A 44 -1.37 0.36 5.13
C ASP A 44 -2.36 -0.11 6.22
N ARG A 45 -3.52 0.54 6.41
CA ARG A 45 -4.48 0.21 7.49
C ARG A 45 -4.90 -1.26 7.53
N ALA A 46 -5.07 -1.89 6.37
CA ALA A 46 -5.43 -3.30 6.29
C ALA A 46 -4.26 -4.21 6.71
N TRP A 47 -3.02 -3.81 6.43
CA TRP A 47 -1.79 -4.55 6.69
C TRP A 47 -0.70 -3.64 7.30
N PRO A 48 -0.84 -3.25 8.59
CA PRO A 48 0.02 -2.24 9.20
C PRO A 48 1.50 -2.65 9.26
N ASP A 49 1.78 -3.95 9.33
CA ASP A 49 3.15 -4.50 9.40
C ASP A 49 3.78 -4.71 8.02
N PHE A 50 3.03 -4.48 6.93
CA PHE A 50 3.52 -4.74 5.58
C PHE A 50 4.71 -3.85 5.18
N PRO A 51 4.77 -2.55 5.52
CA PRO A 51 5.96 -1.73 5.30
C PRO A 51 7.21 -2.25 6.04
N LEU A 52 7.08 -2.68 7.30
CA LEU A 52 8.19 -3.24 8.07
C LEU A 52 8.68 -4.56 7.45
N PHE A 53 7.75 -5.39 7.00
CA PHE A 53 8.07 -6.59 6.24
C PHE A 53 8.87 -6.27 4.97
N LEU A 54 8.42 -5.30 4.17
CA LEU A 54 9.13 -4.89 2.95
C LEU A 54 10.51 -4.29 3.23
N GLN A 55 10.67 -3.59 4.36
CA GLN A 55 11.97 -3.12 4.81
C GLN A 55 12.91 -4.31 5.09
N GLY A 56 12.46 -5.31 5.84
CA GLY A 56 13.26 -6.51 6.08
C GLY A 56 13.62 -7.27 4.79
N VAL A 57 12.69 -7.35 3.82
CA VAL A 57 12.99 -7.88 2.48
C VAL A 57 14.07 -7.06 1.77
N ARG A 58 14.02 -5.72 1.86
CA ARG A 58 15.03 -4.84 1.26
C ARG A 58 16.42 -5.06 1.85
N GLU A 59 16.51 -5.21 3.17
CA GLU A 59 17.77 -5.42 3.89
C GLU A 59 18.43 -6.76 3.53
N HIS A 60 17.63 -7.77 3.18
CA HIS A 60 18.10 -9.13 2.83
C HIS A 60 18.18 -9.39 1.31
N THR A 61 18.02 -8.37 0.48
CA THR A 61 18.13 -8.46 -0.99
C THR A 61 19.07 -7.40 -1.54
N LYS A 62 19.60 -7.61 -2.74
CA LYS A 62 20.50 -6.68 -3.43
C LYS A 62 19.77 -5.95 -4.57
N PRO A 63 20.22 -4.75 -4.96
CA PRO A 63 19.77 -4.14 -6.21
C PRO A 63 19.96 -5.11 -7.40
N GLY A 64 18.99 -5.14 -8.31
CA GLY A 64 18.92 -6.07 -9.45
C GLY A 64 18.27 -7.42 -9.13
N ASP A 65 18.00 -7.76 -7.86
CA ASP A 65 17.30 -9.00 -7.54
C ASP A 65 15.83 -8.94 -7.99
N THR A 66 15.31 -10.07 -8.48
CA THR A 66 13.89 -10.25 -8.81
C THR A 66 13.13 -10.84 -7.63
N ILE A 67 11.98 -10.26 -7.29
CA ILE A 67 11.20 -10.61 -6.11
C ILE A 67 9.73 -10.77 -6.49
N ALA A 68 9.13 -11.90 -6.14
CA ALA A 68 7.68 -12.05 -6.22
C ALA A 68 7.08 -11.95 -4.82
N VAL A 69 5.92 -11.30 -4.71
CA VAL A 69 5.24 -11.06 -3.43
C VAL A 69 3.97 -11.90 -3.35
N ILE A 70 3.79 -12.58 -2.22
CA ILE A 70 2.58 -13.33 -1.85
C ILE A 70 1.99 -12.72 -0.58
N VAL A 71 0.70 -12.39 -0.64
CA VAL A 71 -0.08 -11.79 0.45
C VAL A 71 -1.39 -12.58 0.65
N PRO A 72 -2.16 -12.34 1.72
CA PRO A 72 -3.41 -13.08 1.95
C PRO A 72 -4.44 -12.92 0.83
N ALA A 73 -4.53 -11.73 0.23
CA ALA A 73 -5.44 -11.45 -0.87
C ALA A 73 -4.70 -11.45 -2.21
N MET A 74 -4.83 -12.54 -2.97
CA MET A 74 -4.16 -12.72 -4.26
C MET A 74 -5.03 -12.33 -5.47
N ASN A 75 -6.22 -11.78 -5.26
CA ASN A 75 -7.01 -11.14 -6.31
C ASN A 75 -6.53 -9.70 -6.53
N TRP A 76 -6.49 -9.26 -7.80
CA TRP A 76 -5.94 -7.96 -8.19
C TRP A 76 -6.59 -6.80 -7.42
N ASP A 77 -7.91 -6.68 -7.49
CA ASP A 77 -8.66 -5.61 -6.83
C ASP A 77 -8.92 -5.84 -5.34
N GLY A 78 -8.71 -7.06 -4.83
CA GLY A 78 -8.94 -7.37 -3.41
C GLY A 78 -7.73 -7.17 -2.51
N GLY A 79 -6.64 -6.61 -3.04
CA GLY A 79 -5.47 -6.19 -2.26
C GLY A 79 -4.14 -6.57 -2.90
N TYR A 80 -4.12 -7.45 -3.91
CA TYR A 80 -2.88 -7.84 -4.57
C TYR A 80 -2.23 -6.68 -5.33
N SER A 81 -3.02 -5.89 -6.06
CA SER A 81 -2.53 -4.71 -6.79
C SER A 81 -1.82 -3.74 -5.85
N TYR A 82 -2.43 -3.46 -4.70
CA TYR A 82 -1.82 -2.65 -3.65
C TYR A 82 -0.52 -3.27 -3.13
N ALA A 83 -0.49 -4.57 -2.79
CA ALA A 83 0.74 -5.25 -2.35
C ALA A 83 1.87 -5.12 -3.38
N TYR A 84 1.55 -5.38 -4.65
CA TYR A 84 2.46 -5.31 -5.77
C TYR A 84 3.04 -3.90 -5.92
N TYR A 85 2.20 -2.88 -6.08
CA TYR A 85 2.68 -1.51 -6.27
C TYR A 85 3.43 -0.99 -5.04
N ARG A 86 2.93 -1.26 -3.83
CA ARG A 86 3.59 -0.86 -2.58
C ARG A 86 4.97 -1.50 -2.46
N ALA A 87 5.10 -2.79 -2.80
CA ALA A 87 6.39 -3.47 -2.84
C ALA A 87 7.32 -2.86 -3.88
N SER A 88 6.83 -2.55 -5.09
CA SER A 88 7.64 -1.90 -6.14
C SER A 88 8.20 -0.55 -5.69
N TYR A 89 7.45 0.22 -4.90
CA TYR A 89 7.96 1.47 -4.32
C TYR A 89 9.00 1.23 -3.22
N PHE A 90 8.77 0.32 -2.28
CA PHE A 90 9.69 0.07 -1.15
C PHE A 90 10.98 -0.63 -1.59
N LEU A 91 10.88 -1.52 -2.56
CA LEU A 91 11.99 -2.35 -3.05
C LEU A 91 12.69 -1.68 -4.24
N THR A 92 12.80 -0.35 -4.23
CA THR A 92 13.49 0.41 -5.28
C THR A 92 14.86 -0.18 -5.61
N GLY A 93 15.14 -0.31 -6.91
CA GLY A 93 16.35 -0.95 -7.41
C GLY A 93 16.29 -2.48 -7.44
N ARG A 94 15.21 -3.12 -6.96
CA ARG A 94 14.86 -4.52 -7.23
C ARG A 94 13.69 -4.55 -8.20
N GLU A 95 13.54 -5.66 -8.92
CA GLU A 95 12.40 -5.87 -9.81
C GLU A 95 11.34 -6.70 -9.09
N VAL A 96 10.15 -6.14 -8.92
CA VAL A 96 9.02 -6.87 -8.35
C VAL A 96 8.21 -7.50 -9.48
N LEU A 97 8.10 -8.82 -9.46
CA LEU A 97 7.38 -9.57 -10.49
C LEU A 97 5.94 -9.86 -10.03
N PRO A 98 4.90 -9.41 -10.76
CA PRO A 98 3.52 -9.69 -10.41
C PRO A 98 3.21 -11.18 -10.65
N LEU A 99 2.52 -11.80 -9.71
CA LEU A 99 2.07 -13.20 -9.78
C LEU A 99 0.65 -13.32 -10.32
N VAL A 100 -0.08 -12.21 -10.39
CA VAL A 100 -1.46 -12.13 -10.83
C VAL A 100 -1.61 -10.88 -11.70
N THR A 101 -2.40 -10.96 -12.76
CA THR A 101 -2.73 -9.85 -13.68
C THR A 101 -4.01 -9.13 -13.26
N ALA A 102 -4.34 -8.02 -13.93
CA ALA A 102 -5.56 -7.25 -13.67
C ALA A 102 -6.86 -8.06 -13.84
N ASP A 103 -6.88 -9.01 -14.77
CA ASP A 103 -7.96 -9.98 -15.01
C ASP A 103 -7.93 -11.18 -14.05
N ASN A 104 -7.11 -11.14 -12.99
CA ASN A 104 -6.93 -12.22 -12.02
C ASN A 104 -6.30 -13.51 -12.58
N ALA A 105 -5.67 -13.46 -13.75
CA ALA A 105 -4.93 -14.61 -14.28
C ALA A 105 -3.59 -14.78 -13.55
N ARG A 106 -3.22 -16.02 -13.23
CA ARG A 106 -1.97 -16.35 -12.54
C ARG A 106 -0.80 -16.34 -13.53
N VAL A 107 0.30 -15.69 -13.16
CA VAL A 107 1.52 -15.58 -13.97
C VAL A 107 2.59 -16.52 -13.44
N GLN A 108 2.46 -17.81 -13.73
CA GLN A 108 3.35 -18.83 -13.18
C GLN A 108 4.83 -18.63 -13.58
N LYS A 109 5.09 -18.10 -14.78
CA LYS A 109 6.44 -17.77 -15.24
C LYS A 109 7.16 -16.80 -14.30
N ASN A 110 6.43 -15.84 -13.71
CA ASN A 110 7.00 -14.84 -12.80
C ASN A 110 7.35 -15.44 -11.44
N PHE A 111 6.57 -16.42 -10.97
CA PHE A 111 6.89 -17.16 -9.76
C PHE A 111 8.21 -17.93 -9.90
N LEU A 112 8.44 -18.55 -11.05
CA LEU A 112 9.66 -19.31 -11.33
C LEU A 112 10.87 -18.41 -11.66
N ALA A 113 10.63 -17.25 -12.27
CA ALA A 113 11.68 -16.29 -12.61
C ALA A 113 12.15 -15.45 -11.40
N ALA A 114 11.36 -15.41 -10.32
CA ALA A 114 11.72 -14.67 -9.12
C ALA A 114 12.87 -15.36 -8.37
N LYS A 115 13.94 -14.61 -8.12
CA LYS A 115 15.07 -15.07 -7.30
C LYS A 115 14.65 -15.25 -5.84
N TYR A 116 13.74 -14.41 -5.36
CA TYR A 116 13.15 -14.53 -4.03
C TYR A 116 11.64 -14.46 -4.05
N ILE A 117 11.03 -15.19 -3.11
CA ILE A 117 9.59 -15.12 -2.82
C ILE A 117 9.42 -14.46 -1.45
N ALA A 118 8.84 -13.26 -1.45
CA ALA A 118 8.47 -12.53 -0.25
C ALA A 118 7.03 -12.91 0.13
N VAL A 119 6.86 -13.61 1.25
CA VAL A 119 5.55 -14.10 1.72
C VAL A 119 5.15 -13.32 2.96
N PHE A 120 3.95 -12.74 2.97
CA PHE A 120 3.41 -11.97 4.10
C PHE A 120 2.04 -12.49 4.52
N GLY A 121 1.85 -12.65 5.83
CA GLY A 121 0.56 -12.96 6.46
C GLY A 121 0.01 -14.36 6.17
N VAL A 122 0.72 -15.16 5.35
CA VAL A 122 0.34 -16.51 4.95
C VAL A 122 1.54 -17.45 5.03
N GLY A 123 1.27 -18.76 5.13
CA GLY A 123 2.29 -19.78 4.98
C GLY A 123 2.46 -20.16 3.50
N LEU A 124 3.68 -20.46 3.08
CA LEU A 124 3.97 -21.07 1.79
C LEU A 124 4.59 -22.46 2.01
N ARG A 125 3.96 -23.49 1.44
CA ARG A 125 4.45 -24.88 1.49
C ARG A 125 5.09 -25.23 0.15
N VAL A 126 6.35 -24.84 -0.02
CA VAL A 126 7.16 -25.19 -1.19
C VAL A 126 8.58 -25.57 -0.74
N PRO A 127 9.31 -26.41 -1.49
CA PRO A 127 10.73 -26.65 -1.26
C PRO A 127 11.53 -25.35 -1.49
N ALA A 128 11.83 -24.64 -0.41
CA ALA A 128 12.56 -23.37 -0.45
C ALA A 128 13.43 -23.21 0.79
N ASP A 129 14.53 -22.50 0.61
CA ASP A 129 15.40 -22.08 1.71
C ASP A 129 14.85 -20.80 2.32
N ILE A 130 14.75 -20.75 3.65
CA ILE A 130 14.34 -19.54 4.36
C ILE A 130 15.55 -18.63 4.47
N VAL A 131 15.50 -17.49 3.77
CA VAL A 131 16.57 -16.49 3.76
C VAL A 131 16.44 -15.58 4.98
N TRP A 132 15.20 -15.21 5.30
CA TRP A 132 14.87 -14.36 6.45
C TRP A 132 13.42 -14.61 6.86
N ARG A 133 13.12 -14.46 8.15
CA ARG A 133 11.76 -14.57 8.70
C ARG A 133 11.63 -13.71 9.93
N GLU A 134 10.60 -12.87 9.96
CA GLU A 134 10.27 -12.02 11.09
C GLU A 134 8.80 -11.64 11.09
N GLY A 135 8.20 -11.53 12.28
CA GLY A 135 6.80 -11.18 12.44
C GLY A 135 5.88 -12.06 11.61
N ARG A 136 5.08 -11.45 10.74
CA ARG A 136 4.11 -12.13 9.87
C ARG A 136 4.68 -12.51 8.49
N GLY A 137 5.98 -12.33 8.25
CA GLY A 137 6.55 -12.48 6.92
C GLY A 137 7.80 -13.35 6.87
N ALA A 138 8.11 -13.82 5.66
CA ALA A 138 9.34 -14.52 5.36
C ALA A 138 9.82 -14.21 3.94
N LEU A 139 11.14 -14.19 3.77
CA LEU A 139 11.81 -14.17 2.48
C LEU A 139 12.34 -15.57 2.20
N LEU A 140 11.96 -16.12 1.06
CA LEU A 140 12.30 -17.47 0.65
C LEU A 140 13.12 -17.43 -0.63
N ARG A 141 14.02 -18.39 -0.80
CA ARG A 141 14.70 -18.68 -2.07
C ARG A 141 14.24 -20.05 -2.55
N LEU A 142 13.65 -20.12 -3.74
CA LEU A 142 13.24 -21.41 -4.31
C LEU A 142 14.48 -22.28 -4.52
N ARG A 143 14.43 -23.53 -4.06
CA ARG A 143 15.50 -24.48 -4.31
C ARG A 143 15.34 -24.95 -5.76
N GLN A 144 16.27 -24.56 -6.63
CA GLN A 144 16.28 -25.07 -8.01
C GLN A 144 16.53 -26.58 -7.94
N ARG A 145 15.67 -27.35 -8.61
CA ARG A 145 15.88 -28.79 -8.81
C ARG A 145 16.94 -29.02 -9.87
#